data_AF-A0A7G7MGQ4-F1
#
_entry.id   AF-A0A7G7MGQ4-F1
#
_cell.length_a   1.000
_cell.length_b   1.000
_cell.length_c   1.000
_cell.angle_alpha   90.00
_cell.angle_beta   90.00
_cell.angle_gamma   90.00
#
_symmetry.space_group_name_H-M   'P 1'
#
loop_
_entity.id
_entity.type
_entity.pdbx_description
1 polymer ?
#
loop_
_entity_poly.entity_id
_entity_poly.type
_entity_poly.pdbx_seq_one_letter_code
_entity_poly.pdbx_strand_id
1 'polypeptide(L)'
;MGDDDVDLPEPPSAKAITALLREARSLSRRADKLSSTAAAVDDPTTQQLTAEACASMEQLVHHLMLLERQAQRGERSADRRR
;
A
#
# COMPACT_ATOMS: atom_id res chain seq x y z
N MET A 1 -24.84 28.70 -14.74
CA MET A 1 -24.10 28.55 -13.48
C MET A 1 -23.43 27.20 -13.58
N GLY A 2 -22.09 27.18 -13.58
CA GLY A 2 -21.27 26.10 -14.12
C GLY A 2 -21.48 24.76 -13.45
N ASP A 3 -21.58 23.72 -14.28
CA ASP A 3 -21.28 22.37 -13.87
C ASP A 3 -19.78 22.33 -13.54
N ASP A 4 -19.47 22.36 -12.25
CA ASP A 4 -18.20 21.87 -11.72
C ASP A 4 -18.14 20.37 -12.05
N ASP A 5 -17.75 20.04 -13.28
CA ASP A 5 -17.26 18.72 -13.64
C ASP A 5 -15.90 18.60 -12.95
N VAL A 6 -15.96 18.30 -11.66
CA VAL A 6 -14.80 18.07 -10.82
C VAL A 6 -14.05 16.94 -11.48
N ASP A 7 -12.89 17.26 -12.06
CA ASP A 7 -11.93 16.37 -12.69
C ASP A 7 -11.49 15.33 -11.64
N LEU A 8 -12.35 14.31 -11.44
CA LEU A 8 -12.10 13.25 -10.48
C LEU A 8 -10.90 12.49 -11.04
N PRO A 9 -9.79 12.38 -10.29
CA PRO A 9 -8.62 11.70 -10.77
C PRO A 9 -9.00 10.28 -11.20
N GLU A 10 -8.58 9.89 -12.41
CA GLU A 10 -8.86 8.55 -12.92
C GLU A 10 -8.47 7.52 -11.86
N PRO A 11 -9.33 6.51 -11.60
CA PRO A 11 -9.02 5.49 -10.62
C PRO A 11 -7.68 4.83 -10.98
N PRO A 12 -6.78 4.62 -10.01
CA PRO A 12 -5.46 4.07 -10.28
C PRO A 12 -5.59 2.73 -11.00
N SER A 13 -4.86 2.57 -12.11
CA SER A 13 -4.92 1.33 -12.90
C SER A 13 -4.61 0.11 -12.03
N ALA A 14 -5.36 -0.98 -12.21
CA ALA A 14 -5.15 -2.23 -11.45
C ALA A 14 -3.68 -2.71 -11.53
N LYS A 15 -3.05 -2.53 -12.69
CA LYS A 15 -1.63 -2.83 -12.92
C LYS A 15 -0.70 -1.99 -12.03
N ALA A 16 -0.97 -0.69 -11.86
CA ALA A 16 -0.20 0.17 -10.97
C ALA A 16 -0.35 -0.24 -9.51
N ILE A 17 -1.58 -0.58 -9.08
CA ILE A 17 -1.85 -1.07 -7.72
C ILE A 17 -1.08 -2.37 -7.44
N THR A 18 -1.12 -3.34 -8.36
CA THR A 18 -0.40 -4.61 -8.22
C THR A 18 1.12 -4.42 -8.19
N ALA A 19 1.66 -3.52 -9.02
CA ALA A 19 3.09 -3.18 -9.00
C ALA A 19 3.48 -2.57 -7.64
N LEU A 20 2.72 -1.60 -7.16
CA LEU A 20 2.96 -0.94 -5.88
C LEU A 20 2.81 -1.91 -4.70
N LEU A 21 1.84 -2.82 -4.73
CA LEU A 21 1.68 -3.85 -3.71
C LEU A 21 2.89 -4.80 -3.65
N ARG A 22 3.47 -5.15 -4.80
CA ARG A 22 4.70 -5.96 -4.86
C ARG A 22 5.87 -5.23 -4.21
N GLU A 23 6.04 -3.94 -4.50
CA GLU A 23 7.08 -3.10 -3.90
C GLU A 23 6.89 -2.91 -2.40
N ALA A 24 5.67 -2.59 -1.96
CA ALA A 24 5.32 -2.44 -0.56
C ALA A 24 5.61 -3.72 0.26
N ARG A 25 5.29 -4.90 -0.29
CA ARG A 25 5.65 -6.19 0.33
C ARG A 25 7.17 -6.39 0.41
N SER A 26 7.92 -5.91 -0.57
CA SER A 26 9.38 -5.96 -0.54
C SER A 26 9.96 -5.00 0.51
N LEU A 27 9.37 -3.83 0.67
CA LEU A 27 9.76 -2.85 1.69
C LEU A 27 9.41 -3.32 3.10
N SER A 28 8.22 -3.91 3.30
CA SER A 28 7.83 -4.53 4.58
C SER A 28 8.86 -5.57 5.03
N ARG A 29 9.26 -6.53 4.17
CA ARG A 29 10.34 -7.49 4.51
C ARG A 29 11.68 -6.82 4.85
N ARG A 30 11.98 -5.68 4.24
CA ARG A 30 13.20 -4.91 4.55
C ARG A 30 13.08 -4.19 5.89
N ALA A 31 11.89 -3.69 6.23
CA ALA A 31 11.60 -3.09 7.52
C ALA A 31 11.70 -4.14 8.64
N ASP A 32 11.18 -5.35 8.45
CA ASP A 32 11.31 -6.46 9.41
C ASP A 32 12.78 -6.80 9.68
N LYS A 33 13.59 -6.86 8.60
CA LYS A 33 15.04 -7.08 8.70
C LYS A 33 15.75 -5.93 9.43
N LEU A 34 15.35 -4.70 9.14
CA LEU A 34 15.88 -3.51 9.80
C LEU A 34 15.57 -3.52 11.30
N SER A 35 14.32 -3.84 11.68
CA SER A 35 13.89 -3.97 13.07
C SER A 35 14.68 -5.04 13.83
N SER A 36 14.91 -6.20 13.18
CA SER A 36 15.76 -7.27 13.74
C SER A 36 17.20 -6.81 13.99
N THR A 37 17.72 -5.88 13.15
CA THR A 37 19.06 -5.31 13.32
C THR A 37 19.08 -4.22 14.38
N ALA A 38 18.03 -3.42 14.48
CA ALA A 38 17.88 -2.37 15.51
C ALA A 38 17.87 -2.93 16.94
N ALA A 39 17.35 -4.14 17.13
CA ALA A 39 17.43 -4.84 18.43
C ALA A 39 18.89 -5.03 18.91
N ALA A 40 19.87 -5.10 18.01
CA ALA A 40 21.28 -5.23 18.37
C ALA A 40 21.95 -3.90 18.77
N VAL A 41 21.32 -2.76 18.48
CA VAL A 41 21.86 -1.42 18.79
C VAL A 41 21.55 -0.99 20.24
N ASP A 42 20.58 -1.63 20.89
CA ASP A 42 20.12 -1.35 22.26
C ASP A 42 19.83 0.14 22.54
N ASP A 43 19.38 0.87 21.51
CA ASP A 43 18.97 2.27 21.59
C ASP A 43 17.44 2.37 21.47
N PRO A 44 16.73 2.89 22.50
CA PRO A 44 15.28 2.98 22.50
C PRO A 44 14.69 3.79 21.34
N THR A 45 15.36 4.87 20.92
CA THR A 45 14.90 5.70 19.80
C THR A 45 14.99 4.93 18.48
N THR A 46 16.09 4.21 18.26
CA THR A 46 16.28 3.35 17.08
C THR A 46 15.23 2.23 17.04
N GLN A 47 14.94 1.59 18.18
CA GLN A 47 13.89 0.57 18.28
C GLN A 47 12.51 1.15 17.96
N GLN A 48 12.18 2.33 18.51
CA GLN A 48 10.91 3.00 18.23
C GLN A 48 10.75 3.35 16.75
N LEU A 49 11.76 3.98 16.13
CA LEU A 49 11.70 4.36 14.71
C LEU A 49 11.55 3.15 13.79
N THR A 50 12.20 2.03 14.11
CA THR A 50 12.03 0.80 13.33
C THR A 50 10.66 0.15 13.52
N ALA A 51 10.09 0.19 14.73
CA ALA A 51 8.72 -0.25 14.97
C ALA A 51 7.69 0.59 14.19
N GLU A 52 7.85 1.92 14.18
CA GLU A 52 7.02 2.84 13.40
C GLU A 52 7.11 2.58 11.89
N ALA A 53 8.31 2.30 11.40
CA ALA A 53 8.52 1.92 10.00
C ALA A 53 7.79 0.61 9.64
N CYS A 54 7.87 -0.41 10.50
CA CYS A 54 7.15 -1.68 10.30
C CYS A 54 5.64 -1.46 10.28
N ALA A 55 5.08 -0.76 11.27
CA ALA A 55 3.66 -0.45 11.36
C ALA A 55 3.16 0.33 10.13
N SER A 56 3.94 1.33 9.67
CA SER A 56 3.62 2.11 8.47
C SER A 56 3.59 1.24 7.21
N MET A 57 4.52 0.29 7.08
CA MET A 57 4.55 -0.64 5.94
C MET A 57 3.38 -1.62 5.97
N GLU A 58 2.99 -2.13 7.14
CA GLU A 58 1.81 -2.99 7.30
C GLU A 58 0.52 -2.27 6.87
N GLN A 59 0.34 -1.03 7.33
CA GLN A 59 -0.81 -0.19 6.95
C GLN A 59 -0.87 0.04 5.44
N LEU A 60 0.28 0.34 4.81
CA LEU A 60 0.35 0.54 3.36
C LEU A 60 -0.02 -0.74 2.59
N VAL A 61 0.57 -1.89 2.97
CA VAL A 61 0.27 -3.18 2.33
C VAL A 61 -1.22 -3.51 2.47
N HIS A 62 -1.80 -3.30 3.66
CA HIS A 62 -3.23 -3.53 3.89
C HIS A 62 -4.09 -2.66 2.98
N HIS A 63 -3.80 -1.35 2.90
CA HIS A 63 -4.54 -0.43 2.05
C HIS A 63 -4.46 -0.81 0.57
N LEU A 64 -3.26 -1.15 0.07
CA LEU A 64 -3.07 -1.58 -1.31
C LEU A 64 -3.79 -2.89 -1.63
N MET A 65 -3.87 -3.82 -0.68
CA MET A 65 -4.68 -5.04 -0.84
C MET A 65 -6.17 -4.73 -0.97
N LEU A 66 -6.69 -3.72 -0.25
CA LEU A 66 -8.09 -3.30 -0.38
C LEU A 66 -8.34 -2.67 -1.75
N LEU A 67 -7.44 -1.81 -2.23
CA LEU A 67 -7.53 -1.19 -3.55
C LEU A 67 -7.47 -2.25 -4.67
N GLU A 68 -6.56 -3.22 -4.57
CA GLU A 68 -6.41 -4.29 -5.56
C GLU A 68 -7.70 -5.12 -5.67
N ARG A 69 -8.32 -5.45 -4.53
CA ARG A 69 -9.61 -6.17 -4.49
C ARG A 69 -10.75 -5.37 -5.10
N GLN A 70 -10.77 -4.05 -4.88
CA GLN A 70 -11.79 -3.17 -5.47
C GLN A 70 -11.64 -3.10 -6.99
N ALA A 71 -10.41 -2.93 -7.49
CA ALA A 71 -10.11 -2.91 -8.92
C ALA A 71 -10.55 -4.23 -9.60
N GLN A 72 -10.20 -5.38 -9.03
CA GLN A 72 -10.60 -6.69 -9.57
C GLN A 72 -12.12 -6.91 -9.60
N ARG A 73 -12.86 -6.35 -8.62
CA ARG A 73 -14.33 -6.42 -8.61
C ARG A 73 -14.96 -5.53 -9.69
N GLY A 74 -14.39 -4.34 -9.92
CA GLY A 74 -14.81 -3.43 -10.98
C GLY A 74 -14.67 -4.06 -12.37
N GLU A 75 -13.50 -4.65 -12.65
CA GLU A 75 -13.21 -5.34 -13.91
C GLU A 75 -14.20 -6.50 -14.17
N ARG A 76 -14.41 -7.39 -13.20
CA ARG A 76 -15.35 -8.52 -13.33
C ARG A 76 -16.81 -8.08 -13.53
N SER A 77 -17.18 -6.92 -13.00
CA SER A 77 -18.55 -6.38 -13.11
C SER A 77 -18.78 -5.65 -14.45
N ALA A 78 -17.71 -5.15 -15.07
CA ALA A 78 -17.74 -4.59 -16.42
C ALA A 78 -17.77 -5.71 -17.47
N ASP A 79 -17.00 -6.78 -17.24
CA ASP A 79 -16.92 -7.94 -18.14
C ASP A 79 -18.27 -8.68 -18.24
N ARG A 80 -19.01 -8.81 -17.13
CA ARG A 80 -20.36 -9.42 -17.10
C ARG A 80 -21.48 -8.58 -17.72
N ARG A 81 -21.24 -7.29 -17.97
CA ARG A 81 -22.22 -6.37 -18.57
C ARG A 81 -22.04 -6.19 -20.08
N ARG A 82 -21.00 -6.80 -20.66
CA ARG A 82 -20.78 -6.91 -22.10
C ARG A 82 -21.40 -8.19 -22.65
#